data_AF-A0A972JRG8-F1
#
_entry.id   AF-A0A972JRG8-F1
#
_cell.length_a   1.000
_cell.length_b   1.000
_cell.length_c   1.000
_cell.angle_alpha   90.00
_cell.angle_beta   90.00
_cell.angle_gamma   90.00
#
_symmetry.space_group_name_H-M   'P 1'
#
loop_
_entity.id
_entity.type
_entity.pdbx_description
1 polymer ?
#
loop_
_entity_poly.entity_id
_entity_poly.type
_entity_poly.pdbx_seq_one_letter_code
_entity_poly.pdbx_strand_id
1 'polypeptide(L)'
;MTHSYMFDEAVLLDYLIGDASDEVRHSVEQSSACVEAAQQLAAQIGHLLPILYRSQCPDSPQLVAYQEGQLASTEQLVMRAHVLRCPMCQEELDLLNEVDAISAPSATGVFRRIVEAVFQPALAMAIRGTILRYQTPEVVINLSTRKATGKLRTWSVRGELRTHDGQRVSDALEEASLQQADVEQPATSTTSQGMVEENGRFTFQGVIAGAYQLSLLTHDEEIVIRRLVVGNGNS
;
A
#
# COMPACT_ATOMS: atom_id res chain seq x y z
N MET A 1 -39.92 -19.05 37.21
CA MET A 1 -39.64 -17.82 37.97
C MET A 1 -39.54 -16.70 36.95
N THR A 2 -40.56 -15.87 36.83
CA THR A 2 -40.53 -14.68 35.97
C THR A 2 -39.68 -13.63 36.67
N HIS A 3 -38.42 -13.48 36.24
CA HIS A 3 -37.64 -12.31 36.62
C HIS A 3 -38.40 -11.09 36.09
N SER A 4 -38.91 -10.27 37.01
CA SER A 4 -39.65 -9.06 36.68
C SER A 4 -38.65 -7.97 36.31
N TYR A 5 -38.10 -8.05 35.10
CA TYR A 5 -37.39 -6.93 34.51
C TYR A 5 -38.39 -5.84 34.12
N MET A 6 -37.99 -4.58 34.27
CA MET A 6 -38.85 -3.43 33.95
C MET A 6 -39.03 -3.24 32.44
N PHE A 7 -38.12 -3.79 31.63
CA PHE A 7 -38.13 -3.73 30.18
C PHE A 7 -38.38 -5.12 29.58
N ASP A 8 -39.07 -5.16 28.45
CA ASP A 8 -39.22 -6.40 27.69
C ASP A 8 -37.95 -6.75 26.91
N GLU A 9 -37.92 -7.95 26.36
CA GLU A 9 -36.78 -8.45 25.58
C GLU A 9 -36.54 -7.65 24.29
N ALA A 10 -37.59 -7.08 23.67
CA ALA A 10 -37.46 -6.28 22.46
C ALA A 10 -36.76 -4.95 22.74
N VAL A 11 -37.09 -4.28 23.85
CA VAL A 11 -36.42 -3.05 24.29
C VAL A 11 -34.96 -3.31 24.64
N LEU A 12 -34.66 -4.46 25.28
CA LEU A 12 -33.28 -4.86 25.56
C LEU A 12 -32.52 -5.20 24.27
N LEU A 13 -33.19 -5.77 23.27
CA LEU A 13 -32.60 -6.02 21.96
C LEU A 13 -32.28 -4.70 21.25
N ASP A 14 -33.21 -3.75 21.23
CA ASP A 14 -33.01 -2.40 20.68
C ASP A 14 -31.82 -1.69 21.37
N TYR A 15 -31.67 -1.88 22.68
CA TYR A 15 -30.52 -1.39 23.43
C TYR A 15 -29.20 -2.05 22.97
N LEU A 16 -29.19 -3.37 22.78
CA LEU A 16 -28.00 -4.10 22.33
C LEU A 16 -27.57 -3.76 20.91
N ILE A 17 -28.51 -3.48 20.00
CA ILE A 17 -28.21 -3.08 18.62
C ILE A 17 -27.95 -1.57 18.47
N GLY A 18 -28.08 -0.80 19.56
CA GLY A 18 -27.84 0.64 19.59
C GLY A 18 -28.99 1.51 19.06
N ASP A 19 -30.17 0.93 18.77
CA ASP A 19 -31.35 1.66 18.25
C ASP A 19 -32.26 2.20 19.37
N ALA A 20 -32.03 1.80 20.62
CA ALA A 20 -32.76 2.32 21.76
C ALA A 20 -32.56 3.84 21.93
N SER A 21 -33.65 4.54 22.26
CA SER A 21 -33.62 5.96 22.63
C SER A 21 -32.69 6.24 23.83
N ASP A 22 -32.20 7.48 23.93
CA ASP A 22 -31.28 7.89 25.01
C ASP A 22 -31.89 7.69 26.42
N GLU A 23 -33.19 7.89 26.58
CA GLU A 23 -33.91 7.67 27.86
C GLU A 23 -33.91 6.19 28.27
N VAL A 24 -34.15 5.29 27.31
CA VAL A 24 -34.10 3.84 27.54
C VAL A 24 -32.68 3.43 27.87
N ARG A 25 -31.69 3.89 27.09
CA ARG A 25 -30.27 3.59 27.32
C ARG A 25 -29.85 3.97 28.73
N HIS A 26 -30.17 5.20 29.13
CA HIS A 26 -29.87 5.69 30.48
C HIS A 26 -30.56 4.85 31.58
N SER A 27 -31.82 4.47 31.36
CA SER A 27 -32.57 3.67 32.34
C SER A 27 -32.02 2.24 32.49
N VAL A 28 -31.57 1.64 31.39
CA VAL A 28 -30.94 0.31 31.40
C VAL A 28 -29.60 0.39 32.13
N GLU A 29 -28.76 1.39 31.81
CA GLU A 29 -27.44 1.57 32.41
C GLU A 29 -27.48 1.85 33.93
N GLN A 30 -28.54 2.50 34.43
CA GLN A 30 -28.73 2.74 35.87
C GLN A 30 -29.13 1.49 36.67
N SER A 31 -29.58 0.42 36.00
CA SER A 31 -30.10 -0.79 36.65
C SER A 31 -29.22 -2.00 36.37
N SER A 32 -28.47 -2.47 37.38
CA SER A 32 -27.61 -3.64 37.23
C SER A 32 -28.37 -4.89 36.76
N ALA A 33 -29.62 -5.06 37.18
CA ALA A 33 -30.47 -6.16 36.73
C ALA A 33 -30.81 -6.08 35.24
N CYS A 34 -31.02 -4.88 34.69
CA CYS A 34 -31.28 -4.69 33.25
C CYS A 34 -30.01 -4.91 32.43
N VAL A 35 -28.86 -4.46 32.93
CA VAL A 35 -27.55 -4.72 32.30
C VAL A 35 -27.26 -6.23 32.26
N GLU A 36 -27.47 -6.95 33.36
CA GLU A 36 -27.32 -8.41 33.41
C GLU A 36 -28.27 -9.12 32.43
N ALA A 37 -29.53 -8.67 32.35
CA ALA A 37 -30.50 -9.22 31.40
C ALA A 37 -30.08 -8.98 29.94
N ALA A 38 -29.62 -7.76 29.62
CA ALA A 38 -29.11 -7.43 28.30
C ALA A 38 -27.87 -8.28 27.95
N GLN A 39 -26.95 -8.49 28.89
CA GLN A 39 -25.78 -9.35 28.69
C GLN A 39 -26.16 -10.82 28.47
N GLN A 40 -27.13 -11.34 29.22
CA GLN A 40 -27.64 -12.69 29.03
C GLN A 40 -28.33 -12.84 27.67
N LEU A 41 -29.13 -11.86 27.28
CA LEU A 41 -29.75 -11.83 25.97
C LEU A 41 -28.69 -11.80 24.87
N ALA A 42 -27.70 -10.93 24.97
CA ALA A 42 -26.56 -10.84 24.06
C ALA A 42 -25.81 -12.18 23.94
N ALA A 43 -25.60 -12.90 25.04
CA ALA A 43 -24.98 -14.21 25.03
C ALA A 43 -25.84 -15.27 24.29
N GLN A 44 -27.17 -15.19 24.40
CA GLN A 44 -28.09 -16.10 23.71
C GLN A 44 -28.12 -15.82 22.19
N ILE A 45 -28.18 -14.55 21.81
CA ILE A 45 -28.33 -14.13 20.40
C ILE A 45 -27.00 -13.84 19.71
N GLY A 46 -25.88 -13.90 20.42
CA GLY A 46 -24.58 -13.44 19.92
C GLY A 46 -24.12 -14.12 18.63
N HIS A 47 -24.56 -15.35 18.39
CA HIS A 47 -24.28 -16.08 17.14
C HIS A 47 -25.17 -15.64 15.96
N LEU A 48 -26.35 -15.05 16.23
CA LEU A 48 -27.30 -14.56 15.23
C LEU A 48 -27.03 -13.10 14.86
N LEU A 49 -26.52 -12.30 15.80
CA LEU A 49 -26.23 -10.88 15.60
C LEU A 49 -25.38 -10.64 14.33
N PRO A 50 -24.24 -11.31 14.10
CA PRO A 50 -23.45 -11.10 12.87
C PRO A 50 -24.21 -11.39 11.58
N ILE A 51 -25.15 -12.35 11.61
CA ILE A 51 -25.95 -12.75 10.45
C ILE A 51 -27.00 -11.68 10.16
N LEU A 52 -27.68 -11.18 11.19
CA LEU A 52 -28.67 -10.12 11.07
C LEU A 52 -28.02 -8.81 10.61
N TYR A 53 -26.84 -8.47 11.15
CA TYR A 53 -26.10 -7.29 10.75
C TYR A 53 -25.70 -7.31 9.28
N ARG A 54 -25.19 -8.44 8.76
CA ARG A 54 -24.82 -8.57 7.34
C ARG A 54 -25.97 -8.38 6.35
N SER A 55 -27.23 -8.48 6.80
CA SER A 55 -28.39 -8.24 5.93
C SER A 55 -28.68 -6.75 5.70
N GLN A 56 -28.25 -5.88 6.62
CA GLN A 56 -28.51 -4.44 6.57
C GLN A 56 -27.24 -3.62 6.33
N CYS A 57 -26.07 -4.20 6.60
CA CYS A 57 -24.78 -3.56 6.38
C CYS A 57 -24.29 -3.82 4.94
N PRO A 58 -23.54 -2.88 4.35
CA PRO A 58 -22.77 -3.13 3.14
C PRO A 58 -21.82 -4.31 3.30
N ASP A 59 -21.42 -4.91 2.19
CA ASP A 59 -20.39 -5.94 2.23
C ASP A 59 -18.99 -5.34 2.45
N SER A 60 -18.05 -6.19 2.88
CA SER A 60 -16.68 -5.77 3.16
C SER A 60 -15.98 -5.15 1.94
N PRO A 61 -16.11 -5.68 0.70
CA PRO A 61 -15.58 -5.01 -0.50
C PRO A 61 -16.11 -3.59 -0.72
N GLN A 62 -17.39 -3.32 -0.44
CA GLN A 62 -17.95 -1.97 -0.55
C GLN A 62 -17.39 -1.02 0.49
N LEU A 63 -17.11 -1.49 1.72
CA LEU A 63 -16.45 -0.69 2.75
C LEU A 63 -15.01 -0.34 2.37
N VAL A 64 -14.26 -1.30 1.81
CA VAL A 64 -12.91 -1.05 1.27
C VAL A 64 -12.95 -0.05 0.11
N ALA A 65 -13.85 -0.24 -0.86
CA ALA A 65 -14.01 0.68 -1.99
C ALA A 65 -14.42 2.09 -1.53
N TYR A 66 -15.20 2.20 -0.44
CA TYR A 66 -15.54 3.48 0.18
C TYR A 66 -14.31 4.15 0.81
N GLN A 67 -13.53 3.39 1.59
CA GLN A 67 -12.30 3.87 2.24
C GLN A 67 -11.27 4.34 1.20
N GLU A 68 -11.10 3.61 0.10
CA GLU A 68 -10.19 3.94 -1.00
C GLU A 68 -10.73 5.03 -1.94
N GLY A 69 -11.96 5.51 -1.73
CA GLY A 69 -12.59 6.54 -2.58
C GLY A 69 -12.93 6.07 -4.00
N GLN A 70 -13.14 4.77 -4.20
CA GLN A 70 -13.41 4.15 -5.51
C GLN A 70 -14.91 4.06 -5.87
N LEU A 71 -15.81 4.34 -4.94
CA LEU A 71 -17.26 4.34 -5.18
C LEU A 71 -17.70 5.52 -6.07
N ALA A 72 -18.76 5.34 -6.85
CA ALA A 72 -19.37 6.45 -7.58
C ALA A 72 -19.94 7.51 -6.61
N SER A 73 -20.00 8.77 -7.03
CA SER A 73 -20.42 9.90 -6.19
C SER A 73 -21.75 9.70 -5.44
N THR A 74 -22.74 9.04 -6.06
CA THR A 74 -24.03 8.72 -5.42
C THR A 74 -23.92 7.60 -4.39
N GLU A 75 -23.12 6.56 -4.68
CA GLU A 75 -22.89 5.43 -3.76
C GLU A 75 -22.11 5.88 -2.52
N GLN A 76 -21.15 6.79 -2.70
CA GLN A 76 -20.38 7.35 -1.62
C GLN A 76 -21.25 8.13 -0.62
N LEU A 77 -22.29 8.84 -1.09
CA LEU A 77 -23.24 9.53 -0.22
C LEU A 77 -24.11 8.56 0.58
N VAL A 78 -24.61 7.50 -0.05
CA VAL A 78 -25.40 6.45 0.62
C VAL A 78 -24.55 5.75 1.67
N MET A 79 -23.32 5.36 1.31
CA MET A 79 -22.37 4.72 2.20
C MET A 79 -22.04 5.61 3.40
N ARG A 80 -21.72 6.89 3.16
CA ARG A 80 -21.45 7.85 4.23
C ARG A 80 -22.62 7.99 5.20
N ALA A 81 -23.85 8.06 4.68
CA ALA A 81 -25.04 8.15 5.52
C ALA A 81 -25.26 6.88 6.37
N HIS A 82 -24.96 5.70 5.81
CA HIS A 82 -25.00 4.43 6.53
C HIS A 82 -23.94 4.37 7.63
N VAL A 83 -22.67 4.60 7.29
CA VAL A 83 -21.53 4.58 8.23
C VAL A 83 -21.76 5.53 9.40
N LEU A 84 -22.30 6.73 9.17
CA LEU A 84 -22.60 7.68 10.25
C LEU A 84 -23.64 7.17 11.26
N ARG A 85 -24.48 6.20 10.88
CA ARG A 85 -25.57 5.67 11.71
C ARG A 85 -25.31 4.26 12.23
N CYS A 86 -24.38 3.52 11.63
CA CYS A 86 -24.09 2.14 11.98
C CYS A 86 -22.77 2.04 12.74
N PRO A 87 -22.78 1.73 14.06
CA PRO A 87 -21.55 1.59 14.84
C PRO A 87 -20.68 0.42 14.36
N MET A 88 -21.29 -0.68 13.90
CA MET A 88 -20.54 -1.84 13.40
C MET A 88 -19.72 -1.51 12.15
N CYS A 89 -20.28 -0.74 11.20
CA CYS A 89 -19.52 -0.30 10.02
C CYS A 89 -18.45 0.73 10.37
N GLN A 90 -18.62 1.52 11.44
CA GLN A 90 -17.55 2.39 11.96
C GLN A 90 -16.41 1.54 12.51
N GLU A 91 -16.71 0.55 13.36
CA GLU A 91 -15.70 -0.37 13.89
C GLU A 91 -14.97 -1.14 12.79
N GLU A 92 -15.67 -1.60 11.75
CA GLU A 92 -15.03 -2.28 10.61
C GLU A 92 -14.12 -1.32 9.83
N LEU A 93 -14.53 -0.07 9.60
CA LEU A 93 -13.68 0.94 8.98
C LEU A 93 -12.48 1.33 9.86
N ASP A 94 -12.65 1.38 11.17
CA ASP A 94 -11.56 1.65 12.12
C ASP A 94 -10.54 0.50 12.10
N LEU A 95 -11.00 -0.77 12.06
CA LEU A 95 -10.13 -1.93 11.89
C LEU A 95 -9.39 -1.90 10.54
N LEU A 96 -10.07 -1.54 9.46
CA LEU A 96 -9.43 -1.37 8.14
C LEU A 96 -8.37 -0.26 8.19
N ASN A 97 -8.67 0.87 8.84
CA ASN A 97 -7.71 1.95 9.04
C ASN A 97 -6.51 1.52 9.90
N GLU A 98 -6.72 0.68 10.93
CA GLU A 98 -5.62 0.13 11.74
C GLU A 98 -4.74 -0.81 10.92
N VAL A 99 -5.32 -1.69 10.10
CA VAL A 99 -4.58 -2.58 9.19
C VAL A 99 -3.78 -1.78 8.16
N ASP A 100 -4.39 -0.73 7.62
CA ASP A 100 -3.72 0.20 6.72
C ASP A 100 -2.64 1.00 7.44
N ALA A 101 -2.83 1.37 8.71
CA ALA A 101 -1.83 2.05 9.52
C ALA A 101 -0.66 1.13 9.92
N ILE A 102 -0.88 -0.18 10.07
CA ILE A 102 0.18 -1.18 10.23
C ILE A 102 0.94 -1.34 8.91
N SER A 103 0.25 -1.20 7.78
CA SER A 103 0.83 -1.28 6.43
C SER A 103 1.44 0.04 5.94
N ALA A 104 1.05 1.16 6.54
CA ALA A 104 1.59 2.49 6.31
C ALA A 104 2.72 2.73 7.32
N PRO A 105 4.00 2.71 6.90
CA PRO A 105 5.09 2.95 7.82
C PRO A 105 4.94 4.34 8.43
N SER A 106 4.78 4.38 9.75
CA SER A 106 4.70 5.60 10.53
C SER A 106 5.97 6.43 10.35
N ALA A 107 5.78 7.67 9.90
CA ALA A 107 6.84 8.65 9.75
C ALA A 107 7.43 9.00 11.11
N THR A 108 8.57 8.39 11.46
CA THR A 108 9.67 9.01 12.24
C THR A 108 10.95 8.17 12.35
N GLY A 109 11.13 7.10 11.57
CA GLY A 109 12.42 6.41 11.50
C GLY A 109 12.61 5.64 10.20
N VAL A 110 13.74 5.92 9.52
CA VAL A 110 14.60 5.11 8.64
C VAL A 110 14.03 3.79 8.05
N PHE A 111 12.77 3.76 7.62
CA PHE A 111 12.21 2.65 6.85
C PHE A 111 11.78 3.20 5.50
N ARG A 112 12.72 3.21 4.55
CA ARG A 112 12.44 3.55 3.17
C ARG A 112 11.51 2.52 2.57
N ARG A 113 10.45 2.97 1.91
CA ARG A 113 9.50 2.10 1.22
C ARG A 113 10.20 1.38 0.08
N ILE A 114 10.17 0.05 0.03
CA ILE A 114 10.71 -0.70 -1.11
C ILE A 114 9.66 -0.76 -2.21
N VAL A 115 9.96 -0.20 -3.38
CA VAL A 115 9.07 -0.21 -4.54
C VAL A 115 9.72 -0.94 -5.71
N GLU A 116 9.03 -1.95 -6.24
CA GLU A 116 9.50 -2.68 -7.42
C GLU A 116 9.06 -1.97 -8.70
N ALA A 117 10.03 -1.55 -9.52
CA ALA A 117 9.72 -0.86 -10.77
C ALA A 117 9.37 -1.85 -11.87
N VAL A 118 8.24 -1.61 -12.56
CA VAL A 118 7.74 -2.49 -13.62
C VAL A 118 8.30 -2.05 -14.97
N PHE A 119 8.81 -3.00 -15.75
CA PHE A 119 9.32 -2.75 -17.10
C PHE A 119 8.16 -2.42 -18.06
N GLN A 120 8.28 -1.30 -18.78
CA GLN A 120 7.38 -0.95 -19.86
C GLN A 120 8.09 -1.05 -21.22
N PRO A 121 7.59 -1.87 -22.15
CA PRO A 121 8.14 -1.91 -23.50
C PRO A 121 7.86 -0.58 -24.20
N ALA A 122 8.90 0.14 -24.60
CA ALA A 122 8.73 1.34 -25.40
C ALA A 122 8.12 0.95 -26.76
N LEU A 123 6.96 1.52 -27.10
CA LEU A 123 6.37 1.41 -28.44
C LEU A 123 7.39 1.97 -29.45
N ALA A 124 7.86 1.09 -30.35
CA ALA A 124 9.08 1.26 -31.09
C ALA A 124 9.06 2.46 -32.07
N MET A 125 9.79 3.53 -31.72
CA MET A 125 10.46 4.37 -32.71
C MET A 125 11.95 4.04 -32.65
N ALA A 126 12.49 3.56 -33.76
CA ALA A 126 13.87 3.07 -33.89
C ALA A 126 14.90 4.20 -33.78
N ILE A 127 15.13 4.69 -32.56
CA ILE A 127 16.24 5.57 -32.23
C ILE A 127 17.40 4.67 -31.79
N ARG A 128 18.59 4.88 -32.39
CA ARG A 128 19.82 4.15 -32.08
C ARG A 128 20.14 4.25 -30.57
N GLY A 129 19.88 3.16 -29.85
CA GLY A 129 20.09 3.03 -28.42
C GLY A 129 18.81 2.54 -27.75
N THR A 130 18.86 1.32 -27.21
CA THR A 130 17.75 0.77 -26.42
C THR A 130 17.65 1.54 -25.10
N ILE A 131 16.64 2.42 -25.00
CA ILE A 131 16.23 3.00 -23.73
C ILE A 131 15.22 2.03 -23.11
N LEU A 132 15.53 1.54 -21.91
CA LEU A 132 14.61 0.76 -21.11
C LEU A 132 13.85 1.71 -20.19
N ARG A 133 12.53 1.57 -20.13
CA ARG A 133 11.68 2.40 -19.27
C ARG A 133 11.11 1.53 -18.15
N TYR A 134 11.27 1.99 -16.93
CA TYR A 134 10.68 1.39 -15.73
C TYR A 134 9.82 2.43 -15.03
N GLN A 135 8.80 1.97 -14.32
CA GLN A 135 7.83 2.86 -13.70
C GLN A 135 7.43 2.37 -12.30
N THR A 136 7.32 3.31 -11.38
CA THR A 136 6.69 3.18 -10.05
C THR A 136 5.43 4.07 -10.01
N PRO A 137 4.61 4.03 -8.94
CA PRO A 137 3.49 4.96 -8.79
C PRO A 137 3.89 6.43 -8.84
N GLU A 138 5.11 6.78 -8.45
CA GLU A 138 5.54 8.18 -8.29
C GLU A 138 6.56 8.63 -9.35
N VAL A 139 7.40 7.72 -9.85
CA VAL A 139 8.49 8.06 -10.76
C VAL A 139 8.60 7.13 -11.98
N VAL A 140 9.23 7.67 -13.02
CA VAL A 140 9.62 7.01 -14.25
C VAL A 140 11.14 6.99 -14.31
N ILE A 141 11.70 5.81 -14.53
CA ILE A 141 13.14 5.59 -14.64
C ILE A 141 13.47 5.25 -16.09
N ASN A 142 14.30 6.08 -16.72
CA ASN A 142 14.82 5.82 -18.06
C ASN A 142 16.26 5.32 -17.96
N LEU A 143 16.52 4.09 -18.41
CA LEU A 143 17.83 3.46 -18.41
C LEU A 143 18.39 3.32 -19.82
N SER A 144 19.67 3.58 -19.98
CA SER A 144 20.40 3.32 -21.22
C SER A 144 21.72 2.62 -20.92
N THR A 145 22.08 1.66 -21.76
CA THR A 145 23.35 0.93 -21.67
C THR A 145 24.17 1.19 -22.92
N ARG A 146 25.47 1.45 -22.76
CA ARG A 146 26.40 1.68 -23.87
C ARG A 146 27.71 0.95 -23.64
N LYS A 147 28.26 0.32 -24.67
CA LYS A 147 29.59 -0.30 -24.61
C LYS A 147 30.64 0.79 -24.44
N ALA A 148 31.56 0.64 -23.49
CA ALA A 148 32.61 1.62 -23.25
C ALA A 148 33.65 1.56 -24.39
N THR A 149 34.07 2.72 -24.86
CA THR A 149 35.09 2.82 -25.92
C THR A 149 36.47 2.53 -25.33
N GLY A 150 37.24 1.65 -25.97
CA GLY A 150 38.65 1.40 -25.60
C GLY A 150 38.89 0.37 -24.49
N LYS A 151 37.86 -0.22 -23.87
CA LYS A 151 38.00 -1.32 -22.90
C LYS A 151 37.18 -2.53 -23.33
N LEU A 152 37.82 -3.70 -23.41
CA LEU A 152 37.14 -4.95 -23.77
C LEU A 152 36.07 -5.29 -22.73
N ARG A 153 34.85 -5.62 -23.20
CA ARG A 153 33.73 -6.17 -22.40
C ARG A 153 33.22 -5.30 -21.25
N THR A 154 33.48 -4.00 -21.27
CA THR A 154 32.92 -3.08 -20.29
C THR A 154 31.81 -2.22 -20.88
N TRP A 155 30.85 -1.89 -20.04
CA TRP A 155 29.66 -1.13 -20.35
C TRP A 155 29.54 0.06 -19.39
N SER A 156 28.83 1.09 -19.84
CA SER A 156 28.33 2.16 -19.01
C SER A 156 26.82 2.09 -18.98
N VAL A 157 26.27 2.14 -17.78
CA VAL A 157 24.83 2.21 -17.53
C VAL A 157 24.52 3.63 -17.08
N ARG A 158 23.55 4.28 -17.71
CA ARG A 158 23.09 5.62 -17.34
C ARG A 158 21.60 5.59 -17.10
N GLY A 159 21.17 6.22 -16.02
CA GLY A 159 19.76 6.41 -15.72
C GLY A 159 19.38 7.85 -15.45
N GLU A 160 18.08 8.13 -15.56
CA GLU A 160 17.45 9.39 -15.19
C GLU A 160 16.10 9.07 -14.50
N LEU A 161 15.89 9.64 -13.31
CA LEU A 161 14.61 9.64 -12.60
C LEU A 161 13.80 10.88 -12.98
N ARG A 162 12.52 10.69 -13.30
CA ARG A 162 11.57 11.76 -13.60
C ARG A 162 10.23 11.47 -12.94
N THR A 163 9.47 12.50 -12.59
CA THR A 163 8.06 12.32 -12.22
C THR A 163 7.23 11.92 -13.44
N HIS A 164 6.00 11.47 -13.26
CA HIS A 164 5.07 11.18 -14.37
C HIS A 164 4.81 12.41 -15.27
N ASP A 165 4.86 13.61 -14.68
CA ASP A 165 4.73 14.88 -15.40
C ASP A 165 6.00 15.27 -16.17
N GLY A 166 7.03 14.40 -16.13
CA GLY A 166 8.30 14.61 -16.81
C GLY A 166 9.23 15.62 -16.12
N GLN A 167 8.86 16.10 -14.92
CA GLN A 167 9.72 16.95 -14.12
C GLN A 167 10.91 16.14 -13.59
N ARG A 168 12.04 16.83 -13.42
CA ARG A 168 13.21 16.22 -12.79
C ARG A 168 12.95 16.12 -11.31
N VAL A 169 13.25 14.96 -10.74
CA VAL A 169 13.24 14.79 -9.29
C VAL A 169 14.61 15.26 -8.78
N SER A 170 14.80 16.58 -8.72
CA SER A 170 15.98 17.18 -8.11
C SER A 170 15.98 16.88 -6.61
N ASP A 171 17.14 16.53 -6.05
CA ASP A 171 17.37 16.21 -4.63
C ASP A 171 16.76 14.91 -4.10
N ALA A 172 16.02 14.14 -4.91
CA ALA A 172 15.46 12.89 -4.43
C ALA A 172 16.41 11.71 -4.49
N LEU A 173 17.37 11.66 -5.42
CA LEU A 173 18.25 10.48 -5.55
C LEU A 173 19.49 10.66 -4.67
N GLU A 174 19.58 9.87 -3.61
CA GLU A 174 20.69 9.90 -2.65
C GLU A 174 21.79 8.90 -3.03
N GLU A 175 21.40 7.71 -3.48
CA GLU A 175 22.34 6.65 -3.87
C GLU A 175 21.81 5.83 -5.05
N ALA A 176 22.70 5.32 -5.89
CA ALA A 176 22.39 4.32 -6.89
C ALA A 176 23.41 3.18 -6.80
N SER A 177 22.95 1.93 -6.68
CA SER A 177 23.81 0.76 -6.57
C SER A 177 23.39 -0.36 -7.51
N LEU A 178 24.38 -1.04 -8.11
CA LEU A 178 24.20 -2.23 -8.94
C LEU A 178 24.79 -3.43 -8.22
N GLN A 179 23.98 -4.45 -7.95
CA GLN A 179 24.39 -5.72 -7.39
C GLN A 179 24.25 -6.82 -8.45
N GLN A 180 25.26 -7.66 -8.65
CA GLN A 180 25.17 -8.76 -9.61
C GLN A 180 24.21 -9.84 -9.09
N ALA A 181 23.19 -10.18 -9.88
CA ALA A 181 22.09 -11.06 -9.46
C ALA A 181 22.43 -12.57 -9.51
N ASP A 182 23.53 -12.94 -10.16
CA ASP A 182 23.84 -14.32 -10.57
C ASP A 182 24.90 -15.00 -9.68
N VAL A 183 25.12 -14.50 -8.47
CA VAL A 183 26.07 -15.09 -7.52
C VAL A 183 25.27 -15.90 -6.51
N GLU A 184 25.23 -17.23 -6.68
CA GLU A 184 24.59 -18.19 -5.75
C GLU A 184 25.12 -18.09 -4.30
N GLN A 185 26.20 -17.32 -4.08
CA GLN A 185 26.71 -16.98 -2.77
C GLN A 185 26.58 -15.47 -2.49
N PRO A 186 25.71 -15.06 -1.56
CA PRO A 186 25.53 -13.64 -1.22
C PRO A 186 26.82 -12.97 -0.69
N ALA A 187 27.78 -13.75 -0.18
CA ALA A 187 29.01 -13.24 0.43
C ALA A 187 30.02 -12.63 -0.57
N THR A 188 29.89 -12.88 -1.88
CA THR A 188 30.85 -12.39 -2.90
C THR A 188 30.18 -11.57 -4.01
N SER A 189 28.94 -11.13 -3.78
CA SER A 189 28.24 -10.23 -4.70
C SER A 189 29.04 -8.93 -4.86
N THR A 190 29.45 -8.62 -6.08
CA THR A 190 30.11 -7.34 -6.38
C THR A 190 29.04 -6.26 -6.46
N THR A 191 29.03 -5.37 -5.48
CA THR A 191 28.21 -4.16 -5.49
C THR A 191 29.02 -3.02 -6.09
N SER A 192 28.51 -2.40 -7.14
CA SER A 192 29.08 -1.19 -7.73
C SER A 192 28.21 0.00 -7.36
N GLN A 193 28.80 1.02 -6.74
CA GLN A 193 28.13 2.30 -6.52
C GLN A 193 28.20 3.17 -7.77
N GLY A 194 27.10 3.85 -8.07
CA GLY A 194 26.97 4.76 -9.19
C GLY A 194 27.30 6.19 -8.78
N MET A 195 27.74 6.98 -9.74
CA MET A 195 27.87 8.43 -9.56
C MET A 195 26.50 9.07 -9.77
N VAL A 196 25.93 9.65 -8.72
CA VAL A 196 24.65 10.37 -8.73
C VAL A 196 24.89 11.87 -8.95
N GLU A 197 24.09 12.48 -9.80
CA GLU A 197 24.07 13.93 -10.07
C GLU A 197 22.82 14.56 -9.42
N GLU A 198 22.89 15.84 -9.04
CA GLU A 198 21.80 16.61 -8.41
C GLU A 198 20.50 16.65 -9.24
N ASN A 199 20.60 16.39 -10.54
CA ASN A 199 19.48 16.41 -11.49
C ASN A 199 18.71 15.06 -11.57
N GLY A 200 18.95 14.13 -10.65
CA GLY A 200 18.33 12.81 -10.63
C GLY A 200 18.90 11.83 -11.67
N ARG A 201 20.07 12.14 -12.24
CA ARG A 201 20.79 11.23 -13.13
C ARG A 201 21.82 10.43 -12.36
N PHE A 202 22.07 9.22 -12.83
CA PHE A 202 23.12 8.37 -12.28
C PHE A 202 23.87 7.65 -13.38
N THR A 203 25.16 7.38 -13.14
CA THR A 203 26.03 6.68 -14.09
C THR A 203 26.87 5.62 -13.39
N PHE A 204 26.87 4.42 -13.95
CA PHE A 204 27.82 3.35 -13.65
C PHE A 204 28.80 3.20 -14.83
N GLN A 205 30.07 2.99 -14.52
CA GLN A 205 31.13 2.77 -15.51
C GLN A 205 31.87 1.47 -15.23
N GLY A 206 32.40 0.83 -16.28
CA GLY A 206 33.16 -0.40 -16.12
C GLY A 206 32.30 -1.62 -15.78
N VAL A 207 30.99 -1.56 -16.02
CA VAL A 207 30.05 -2.65 -15.73
C VAL A 207 30.31 -3.80 -16.71
N ILE A 208 30.46 -5.02 -16.21
CA ILE A 208 30.66 -6.21 -17.05
C ILE A 208 29.29 -6.64 -17.60
N ALA A 209 29.27 -7.40 -18.70
CA ALA A 209 28.02 -7.98 -19.18
C ALA A 209 27.48 -9.01 -18.16
N GLY A 210 26.18 -8.96 -17.86
CA GLY A 210 25.55 -9.81 -16.85
C GLY A 210 24.15 -9.35 -16.43
N ALA A 211 23.54 -10.10 -15.50
CA ALA A 211 22.29 -9.74 -14.85
C ALA A 211 22.56 -9.05 -13.50
N TYR A 212 21.88 -7.94 -13.26
CA TYR A 212 22.05 -7.09 -12.09
C TYR A 212 20.70 -6.77 -11.45
N GLN A 213 20.70 -6.54 -10.14
CA GLN A 213 19.69 -5.77 -9.44
C GLN A 213 20.16 -4.32 -9.35
N LEU A 214 19.29 -3.38 -9.72
CA LEU A 214 19.52 -1.95 -9.51
C LEU A 214 18.68 -1.49 -8.32
N SER A 215 19.33 -0.91 -7.31
CA SER A 215 18.67 -0.21 -6.21
C SER A 215 18.92 1.30 -6.35
N LEU A 216 17.86 2.08 -6.26
CA LEU A 216 17.88 3.55 -6.29
C LEU A 216 17.31 4.05 -4.98
N LEU A 217 18.12 4.75 -4.22
CA LEU A 217 17.79 5.19 -2.89
C LEU A 217 17.34 6.64 -2.94
N THR A 218 16.12 6.89 -2.51
CA THR A 218 15.58 8.24 -2.41
C THR A 218 15.30 8.63 -0.96
N HIS A 219 14.86 9.86 -0.75
CA HIS A 219 14.46 10.32 0.59
C HIS A 219 13.31 9.47 1.16
N ASP A 220 12.31 9.17 0.32
CA ASP A 220 11.06 8.55 0.74
C ASP A 220 11.02 7.03 0.45
N GLU A 221 11.69 6.59 -0.62
CA GLU A 221 11.63 5.20 -1.09
C GLU A 221 12.96 4.62 -1.59
N GLU A 222 13.11 3.30 -1.48
CA GLU A 222 14.10 2.51 -2.21
C GLU A 222 13.42 1.85 -3.41
N ILE A 223 13.81 2.25 -4.62
CA ILE A 223 13.28 1.67 -5.84
C ILE A 223 14.18 0.54 -6.30
N VAL A 224 13.62 -0.66 -6.46
CA VAL A 224 14.36 -1.86 -6.83
C VAL A 224 13.92 -2.35 -8.22
N ILE A 225 14.90 -2.56 -9.10
CA ILE A 225 14.75 -3.28 -10.35
C ILE A 225 15.47 -4.62 -10.20
N ARG A 226 14.72 -5.69 -9.94
CA ARG A 226 15.28 -7.02 -9.62
C ARG A 226 16.19 -7.59 -10.70
N ARG A 227 15.88 -7.29 -11.96
CA ARG A 227 16.59 -7.87 -13.10
C ARG A 227 16.79 -6.86 -14.23
N LEU A 228 18.00 -6.32 -14.27
CA LEU A 228 18.55 -5.50 -15.33
C LEU A 228 19.64 -6.30 -16.05
N VAL A 229 19.48 -6.50 -17.36
CA VAL A 229 20.48 -7.20 -18.17
C VAL A 229 21.36 -6.19 -18.89
N VAL A 230 22.66 -6.26 -18.63
CA VAL A 230 23.67 -5.40 -19.26
C VAL A 230 24.45 -6.23 -20.28
N GLY A 231 24.51 -5.77 -21.52
CA GLY A 231 25.39 -6.34 -22.55
C GLY A 231 24.89 -7.57 -23.31
N ASN A 232 23.60 -7.94 -23.21
CA ASN A 232 23.01 -9.05 -24.00
C ASN A 232 22.63 -8.66 -25.44
N GLY A 233 22.76 -7.39 -25.83
CA GLY A 233 22.53 -6.98 -27.21
C GLY A 233 23.75 -7.34 -28.06
N ASN A 234 23.62 -8.33 -28.95
CA ASN A 234 24.55 -8.58 -30.05
C ASN A 234 24.79 -7.26 -30.79
N SER A 235 25.88 -6.59 -30.46
CA SER A 235 26.36 -5.36 -31.12
C SER A 235 27.48 -5.73 -32.07
#